data_AF-A0A7Y2PJY5-F1
#
_entry.id   AF-A0A7Y2PJY5-F1
#
_cell.length_a   1.000
_cell.length_b   1.000
_cell.length_c   1.000
_cell.angle_alpha   90.00
_cell.angle_beta   90.00
_cell.angle_gamma   90.00
#
_symmetry.space_group_name_H-M   'P 1'
#
loop_
_entity.id
_entity.type
_entity.pdbx_description
1 polymer ?
#
loop_
_entity_poly.entity_id
_entity_poly.type
_entity_poly.pdbx_seq_one_letter_code
_entity_poly.pdbx_strand_id
1 'polypeptide(L)'
;PRFTLLPGVKPWVKGVANLRGQLLPILDLCGFFGVELSPLRKQRRVLVLEYQEIFVGLQVDEVLGMQHFAQADLDTDVQALPHPMFAPYVQGHFAGSPVWWVFSPFALAQAPQFWAVAV
;
A
#
# COMPACT_ATOMS: atom_id res chain seq x y z
N PRO A 1 -9.78 -7.35 8.95
CA PRO A 1 -11.23 -7.59 8.79
C PRO A 1 -11.45 -8.97 8.15
N ARG A 2 -12.60 -9.63 8.38
CA ARG A 2 -12.97 -10.78 7.55
C ARG A 2 -13.33 -10.26 6.16
N PHE A 3 -12.92 -10.97 5.12
CA PHE A 3 -13.23 -10.64 3.73
C PHE A 3 -13.73 -11.88 3.00
N THR A 4 -14.47 -11.66 1.93
CA THR A 4 -15.00 -12.69 1.04
C THR A 4 -14.10 -12.77 -0.20
N LEU A 5 -13.64 -13.96 -0.55
CA LEU A 5 -12.80 -14.19 -1.72
C LEU A 5 -13.55 -13.85 -3.01
N LEU A 6 -12.83 -13.28 -3.98
CA LEU A 6 -13.33 -13.06 -5.33
C LEU A 6 -12.71 -14.09 -6.29
N PRO A 7 -13.48 -14.74 -7.17
CA PRO A 7 -12.94 -15.56 -8.24
C PRO A 7 -12.43 -14.69 -9.40
N GLY A 8 -11.50 -15.23 -10.21
CA GLY A 8 -11.05 -14.57 -11.45
C GLY A 8 -10.24 -13.29 -11.24
N VAL A 9 -9.61 -13.14 -10.07
CA VAL A 9 -8.79 -11.96 -9.74
C VAL A 9 -7.35 -12.35 -9.49
N LYS A 10 -6.45 -11.36 -9.61
CA LYS A 10 -5.03 -11.55 -9.35
C LYS A 10 -4.76 -11.94 -7.90
N PRO A 11 -3.67 -12.69 -7.61
CA PRO A 11 -3.39 -13.21 -6.27
C PRO A 11 -3.25 -12.15 -5.17
N TRP A 12 -2.89 -10.92 -5.55
CA TRP A 12 -2.80 -9.78 -4.63
C TRP A 12 -4.16 -9.15 -4.31
N VAL A 13 -5.26 -9.59 -4.91
CA VAL A 13 -6.62 -9.22 -4.50
C VAL A 13 -7.06 -10.22 -3.42
N LYS A 14 -7.12 -9.77 -2.16
CA LYS A 14 -7.53 -10.65 -1.06
C LYS A 14 -9.03 -10.95 -1.10
N GLY A 15 -9.83 -10.01 -1.59
CA GLY A 15 -11.28 -10.14 -1.64
C GLY A 15 -11.98 -8.83 -1.30
N VAL A 16 -13.18 -8.90 -0.74
CA VAL A 16 -13.98 -7.74 -0.35
C VAL A 16 -14.41 -7.85 1.10
N ALA A 17 -14.29 -6.77 1.86
CA ALA A 17 -14.79 -6.66 3.23
C ALA A 17 -15.97 -5.69 3.29
N ASN A 18 -16.85 -5.84 4.29
CA ASN A 18 -17.85 -4.83 4.59
C ASN A 18 -17.27 -3.87 5.65
N LEU A 19 -17.16 -2.59 5.30
CA LEU A 19 -16.79 -1.52 6.21
C LEU A 19 -18.00 -0.57 6.35
N ARG A 20 -18.69 -0.64 7.49
CA ARG A 20 -19.82 0.23 7.84
C ARG A 20 -20.93 0.29 6.78
N GLY A 21 -21.21 -0.82 6.10
CA GLY A 21 -22.24 -0.92 5.07
C GLY A 21 -21.73 -0.71 3.65
N GLN A 22 -20.47 -0.31 3.47
CA GLN A 22 -19.83 -0.14 2.17
C GLN A 22 -18.89 -1.31 1.88
N LEU A 23 -18.92 -1.80 0.64
CA LEU A 23 -17.97 -2.83 0.18
C LEU A 23 -16.60 -2.20 -0.04
N LEU A 24 -15.61 -2.73 0.67
CA LEU A 24 -14.22 -2.31 0.62
C LEU A 24 -13.38 -3.44 -0.01
N PRO A 25 -12.93 -3.32 -1.26
CA PRO A 25 -11.95 -4.23 -1.84
C PRO A 25 -10.67 -4.21 -1.00
N ILE A 26 -10.11 -5.38 -0.70
CA ILE A 26 -8.89 -5.54 0.06
C ILE A 26 -7.78 -6.04 -0.86
N LEU A 27 -6.73 -5.23 -1.02
CA LEU A 27 -5.58 -5.49 -1.87
C LEU A 27 -4.33 -5.69 -1.02
N ASP A 28 -3.54 -6.71 -1.33
CA ASP A 28 -2.26 -7.03 -0.70
C ASP A 28 -1.15 -6.19 -1.34
N LEU A 29 -0.64 -5.19 -0.61
CA LEU A 29 0.36 -4.29 -1.15
C LEU A 29 1.69 -5.02 -1.43
N CYS A 30 2.09 -5.94 -0.54
CA CYS A 30 3.28 -6.76 -0.75
C CYS A 30 3.10 -7.67 -1.98
N GLY A 31 1.94 -8.32 -2.08
CA GLY A 31 1.59 -9.15 -3.23
C GLY A 31 1.57 -8.38 -4.56
N PHE A 32 1.09 -7.14 -4.55
CA PHE A 32 1.08 -6.27 -5.73
C PHE A 32 2.50 -5.94 -6.18
N PHE A 33 3.40 -5.66 -5.23
CA PHE A 33 4.80 -5.38 -5.51
C PHE A 33 5.67 -6.61 -5.77
N GLY A 34 5.12 -7.81 -5.62
CA GLY A 34 5.87 -9.06 -5.71
C GLY A 34 6.92 -9.23 -4.62
N VAL A 35 6.77 -8.52 -3.48
CA VAL A 35 7.68 -8.64 -2.33
C VAL A 35 7.14 -9.65 -1.32
N GLU A 36 8.05 -10.25 -0.56
CA GLU A 36 7.66 -11.22 0.46
C GLU A 36 6.84 -10.58 1.57
N LEU A 37 5.77 -11.27 1.95
CA LEU A 37 4.93 -10.90 3.08
C LEU A 37 5.67 -11.14 4.40
N SER A 38 5.58 -10.19 5.34
CA SER A 38 6.08 -10.43 6.69
C SER A 38 5.41 -11.66 7.33
N PRO A 39 6.18 -12.51 8.05
CA PRO A 39 5.63 -13.62 8.81
C PRO A 39 4.76 -13.16 9.99
N LEU A 40 4.82 -11.88 10.38
CA LEU A 40 4.12 -11.29 11.52
C LEU A 40 2.64 -11.01 11.23
N ARG A 41 1.87 -12.06 10.91
CA ARG A 41 0.44 -11.96 10.51
C ARG A 41 -0.46 -11.21 11.49
N LYS A 42 -0.16 -11.21 12.79
CA LYS A 42 -0.96 -10.53 13.84
C LYS A 42 -0.85 -9.00 13.79
N GLN A 43 0.22 -8.46 13.22
CA GLN A 43 0.44 -7.02 13.12
C GLN A 43 -0.21 -6.39 11.89
N ARG A 44 -0.65 -7.23 10.94
CA ARG A 44 -1.25 -6.76 9.69
C ARG A 44 -2.43 -5.84 9.94
N ARG A 45 -2.48 -4.76 9.19
CA ARG A 45 -3.56 -3.76 9.21
C ARG A 45 -4.08 -3.56 7.80
N VAL A 46 -5.26 -2.96 7.71
CA VAL A 46 -5.81 -2.48 6.43
C VAL A 46 -5.81 -0.96 6.50
N LEU A 47 -5.00 -0.32 5.66
CA LEU A 47 -5.03 1.11 5.42
C LEU A 47 -6.16 1.39 4.42
N VAL A 48 -7.15 2.17 4.82
CA VAL A 48 -8.24 2.58 3.93
C VAL A 48 -7.82 3.83 3.19
N LEU A 49 -7.84 3.75 1.86
CA LEU A 49 -7.66 4.89 0.98
C LEU A 49 -9.03 5.30 0.43
N GLU A 50 -9.38 6.55 0.70
CA GLU A 50 -10.61 7.18 0.24
C GLU A 50 -10.27 8.53 -0.38
N TYR A 51 -10.39 8.63 -1.71
CA TYR A 51 -10.10 9.85 -2.46
C TYR A 51 -10.85 9.84 -3.79
N GLN A 52 -11.72 10.83 -4.01
CA GLN A 52 -12.60 10.88 -5.20
C GLN A 52 -13.39 9.57 -5.36
N GLU A 53 -13.23 8.86 -6.48
CA GLU A 53 -13.90 7.58 -6.76
C GLU A 53 -13.13 6.36 -6.23
N ILE A 54 -11.95 6.59 -5.61
CA ILE A 54 -11.12 5.52 -5.05
C ILE A 54 -11.59 5.22 -3.63
N PHE A 55 -12.04 3.98 -3.41
CA PHE A 55 -12.34 3.45 -2.09
C PHE A 55 -11.80 2.03 -1.98
N VAL A 56 -10.62 1.87 -1.36
CA VAL A 56 -9.89 0.60 -1.32
C VAL A 56 -9.14 0.41 -0.01
N GLY A 57 -9.06 -0.83 0.45
CA GLY A 57 -8.25 -1.23 1.59
C GLY A 57 -6.93 -1.82 1.14
N LEU A 58 -5.82 -1.25 1.57
CA LEU A 58 -4.48 -1.81 1.40
C LEU A 58 -4.09 -2.61 2.64
N GLN A 59 -3.88 -3.90 2.49
CA GLN A 59 -3.26 -4.71 3.53
C GLN A 59 -1.77 -4.36 3.62
N VAL A 60 -1.35 -3.95 4.81
CA VAL A 60 0.04 -3.64 5.16
C VAL A 60 0.49 -4.54 6.31
N ASP A 61 1.80 -4.73 6.45
CA ASP A 61 2.37 -5.61 7.48
C ASP A 61 2.17 -5.06 8.90
N GLU A 62 2.35 -3.75 9.10
CA GLU A 62 2.11 -3.10 10.38
C GLU A 62 1.90 -1.58 10.23
N VAL A 63 1.49 -0.95 11.32
CA VAL A 63 1.42 0.52 11.45
C VAL A 63 2.22 0.88 12.69
N LEU A 64 3.35 1.54 12.50
CA LEU A 64 4.29 1.88 13.58
C LEU A 64 3.80 3.08 14.42
N GLY A 65 2.99 3.97 13.84
CA GLY A 65 2.45 5.14 14.52
C GLY A 65 2.42 6.37 13.61
N MET A 66 2.42 7.55 14.24
CA MET A 66 2.50 8.83 13.55
C MET A 66 3.86 9.47 13.86
N GLN A 67 4.50 10.02 12.82
CA GLN A 67 5.76 10.72 12.94
C GLN A 67 5.66 12.06 12.21
N HIS A 68 6.31 13.08 12.79
CA HIS A 68 6.39 14.41 12.20
C HIS A 68 7.75 14.57 11.51
N PHE A 69 7.73 15.13 10.31
CA PHE A 69 8.91 15.42 9.51
C PHE A 69 8.85 16.87 9.04
N ALA A 70 9.98 17.58 9.06
CA ALA A 70 10.03 18.91 8.46
C ALA A 70 10.14 18.76 6.95
N GLN A 71 9.34 19.53 6.19
CA GLN A 71 9.35 19.44 4.73
C GLN A 71 10.74 19.74 4.12
N ALA A 72 11.54 20.59 4.78
CA ALA A 72 12.90 20.92 4.36
C ALA A 72 13.87 19.73 4.44
N ASP A 73 13.54 18.70 5.24
CA ASP A 73 14.37 17.50 5.40
C ASP A 73 14.03 16.41 4.37
N LEU A 74 13.04 16.64 3.50
CA LEU A 74 12.69 15.70 2.44
C LEU A 74 13.79 15.68 1.38
N ASP A 75 14.47 14.56 1.28
CA ASP A 75 15.37 14.28 0.18
C ASP A 75 14.59 13.55 -0.93
N THR A 76 14.60 14.11 -2.13
CA THR A 76 13.92 13.53 -3.30
C THR A 76 14.80 12.56 -4.07
N ASP A 77 16.04 12.33 -3.64
CA ASP A 77 16.88 11.30 -4.22
C ASP A 77 16.30 9.90 -3.93
N VAL A 78 15.97 9.20 -5.00
CA VAL A 78 15.42 7.85 -4.98
C VAL A 78 16.36 6.85 -5.66
N GLN A 79 17.65 7.17 -5.80
CA GLN A 79 18.62 6.27 -6.45
C GLN A 79 18.83 4.96 -5.69
N ALA A 80 18.64 4.96 -4.37
CA ALA A 80 18.86 3.79 -3.51
C ALA A 80 17.56 3.15 -2.99
N LEU A 81 16.54 3.03 -3.85
CA LEU A 81 15.27 2.41 -3.46
C LEU A 81 15.45 0.97 -2.95
N PRO A 82 14.67 0.53 -1.95
CA PRO A 82 14.72 -0.85 -1.45
C PRO A 82 14.33 -1.89 -2.51
N HIS A 83 13.48 -1.50 -3.46
CA HIS A 83 13.03 -2.35 -4.54
C HIS A 83 12.70 -1.52 -5.79
N PRO A 84 13.14 -1.89 -7.00
CA PRO A 84 12.94 -1.10 -8.22
C PRO A 84 11.46 -0.82 -8.54
N MET A 85 10.57 -1.76 -8.19
CA MET A 85 9.12 -1.60 -8.44
C MET A 85 8.49 -0.48 -7.61
N PHE A 86 9.17 0.02 -6.57
CA PHE A 86 8.68 1.15 -5.77
C PHE A 86 8.90 2.50 -6.43
N ALA A 87 9.80 2.60 -7.42
CA ALA A 87 10.20 3.86 -8.04
C ALA A 87 9.05 4.79 -8.45
N PRO A 88 7.99 4.33 -9.12
CA PRO A 88 6.90 5.23 -9.53
C PRO A 88 5.97 5.63 -8.37
N TYR A 89 6.13 5.04 -7.18
CA TYR A 89 5.26 5.25 -6.02
C TYR A 89 5.95 5.90 -4.82
N VAL A 90 7.24 6.24 -4.95
CA VAL A 90 8.04 6.86 -3.90
C VAL A 90 8.43 8.27 -4.33
N GLN A 91 8.20 9.24 -3.44
CA GLN A 91 8.45 10.65 -3.71
C GLN A 91 9.79 11.17 -3.15
N GLY A 92 10.44 10.35 -2.32
CA GLY A 92 11.67 10.70 -1.61
C GLY A 92 11.77 9.94 -0.30
N HIS A 93 12.65 10.39 0.59
CA HIS A 93 12.83 9.84 1.92
C HIS A 93 13.23 10.90 2.96
N PHE A 94 13.02 10.57 4.22
CA PHE A 94 13.66 11.27 5.35
C PHE A 94 14.79 10.42 5.92
N ALA A 95 15.92 11.06 6.18
CA ALA A 95 17.07 10.42 6.82
C ALA A 95 16.72 9.93 8.24
N GLY A 96 17.29 8.80 8.64
CA GLY A 96 17.03 8.18 9.94
C GLY A 96 17.58 6.75 10.03
N SER A 97 17.38 6.12 11.19
CA SER A 97 17.60 4.68 11.37
C SER A 97 16.33 4.05 11.95
N PRO A 98 15.45 3.47 11.11
CA PRO A 98 15.57 3.29 9.65
C PRO A 98 15.33 4.58 8.84
N VAL A 99 15.66 4.53 7.54
CA VAL A 99 15.27 5.54 6.54
C VAL A 99 13.77 5.46 6.29
N TRP A 100 13.10 6.61 6.22
CA TRP A 100 11.65 6.69 6.03
C TRP A 100 11.30 7.08 4.60
N TRP A 101 10.91 6.10 3.79
CA TRP A 101 10.46 6.33 2.42
C TRP A 101 9.05 6.92 2.35
N VAL A 102 8.89 7.95 1.54
CA VAL A 102 7.60 8.61 1.33
C VAL A 102 6.84 7.91 0.20
N PHE A 103 6.02 6.94 0.59
CA PHE A 103 5.08 6.29 -0.32
C PHE A 103 3.94 7.24 -0.70
N SER A 104 3.57 7.29 -1.97
CA SER A 104 2.44 8.06 -2.49
C SER A 104 1.26 7.13 -2.82
N PRO A 105 0.22 7.09 -1.96
CA PRO A 105 -1.03 6.38 -2.26
C PRO A 105 -1.71 6.91 -3.51
N PHE A 106 -1.50 8.19 -3.84
CA PHE A 106 -2.04 8.83 -5.03
C PHE A 106 -1.39 8.30 -6.30
N ALA A 107 -0.05 8.17 -6.33
CA ALA A 107 0.66 7.56 -7.45
C ALA A 107 0.22 6.10 -7.67
N LEU A 108 0.00 5.35 -6.57
CA LEU A 108 -0.55 3.99 -6.63
C LEU A 108 -1.95 3.99 -7.28
N ALA A 109 -2.82 4.86 -6.81
CA ALA A 109 -4.18 4.96 -7.29
C ALA A 109 -4.30 5.45 -8.75
N GLN A 110 -3.27 6.09 -9.30
CA GLN A 110 -3.23 6.46 -10.72
C GLN A 110 -2.64 5.37 -11.63
N ALA A 111 -2.01 4.34 -11.07
CA ALA A 111 -1.34 3.31 -11.85
C ALA A 111 -2.36 2.34 -12.49
N PRO A 112 -2.44 2.24 -13.83
CA PRO A 112 -3.41 1.35 -14.49
C PRO A 112 -3.26 -0.12 -14.08
N GLN A 113 -2.03 -0.58 -13.87
CA GLN A 113 -1.72 -1.94 -13.41
C GLN A 113 -2.29 -2.27 -12.03
N PHE A 114 -2.51 -1.27 -11.19
CA PHE A 114 -3.10 -1.43 -9.86
C PHE A 114 -4.61 -1.69 -9.94
N TRP A 115 -5.27 -1.23 -11.00
CA TRP A 115 -6.69 -1.49 -11.25
C TRP A 115 -6.95 -2.67 -12.18
N ALA A 116 -5.93 -3.16 -12.89
CA ALA A 116 -5.98 -4.36 -13.72
C ALA A 116 -6.02 -5.63 -12.86
N VAL A 117 -7.11 -5.82 -12.11
CA VAL A 117 -7.32 -6.87 -11.10
C VAL A 117 -7.79 -8.20 -11.66
N ALA A 118 -8.41 -8.21 -12.84
CA ALA A 118 -8.91 -9.42 -13.48
C ALA A 118 -7.76 -10.27 -14.06
N VAL A 119 -7.98 -11.59 -14.11
CA VAL A 119 -7.10 -12.58 -14.77
C VAL A 119 -7.69 -12.99 -16.11
#